data_AF-A0ABD5YZH8-F1
#
_entry.id   AF-A0ABD5YZH8-F1
#
_cell.length_a   1.000
_cell.length_b   1.000
_cell.length_c   1.000
_cell.angle_alpha   90.00
_cell.angle_beta   90.00
_cell.angle_gamma   90.00
#
_symmetry.space_group_name_H-M   'P 1'
#
loop_
_entity.id
_entity.type
_entity.pdbx_description
1 polymer ?
#
loop_
_entity_poly.entity_id
_entity_poly.type
_entity_poly.pdbx_seq_one_letter_code
_entity_poly.pdbx_strand_id
1 'polypeptide(L)'
;MALLPQREGSRDLSTESRILELNSAEADGALETLTSETTRTVLSIIYEQPSLPSEIRDEIDTSLQNVHYHLQKLEEGELIEPVGTSYSKKGREMTVYAPAYDEIVLVAGRDSTYHQVKEFIR
;
A
#
# COMPACT_ATOMS: atom_id res chain seq x y z
N MET A 1 -14.42 -13.65 -26.53
CA MET A 1 -14.35 -13.08 -25.17
C MET A 1 -13.44 -13.98 -24.35
N ALA A 2 -12.21 -13.56 -24.06
CA ALA A 2 -11.37 -14.28 -23.11
C ALA A 2 -11.80 -13.83 -21.71
N LEU A 3 -12.33 -14.76 -20.91
CA LEU A 3 -12.47 -14.54 -19.46
C LEU A 3 -11.05 -14.41 -18.91
N LEU A 4 -10.70 -13.22 -18.44
CA LEU A 4 -9.53 -13.06 -17.58
C LEU A 4 -9.80 -13.88 -16.30
N PRO A 5 -8.82 -14.64 -15.80
CA PRO A 5 -8.95 -15.27 -14.50
C PRO A 5 -9.26 -14.18 -13.48
N GLN A 6 -10.42 -14.28 -12.83
CA GLN A 6 -10.74 -13.47 -11.67
C GLN A 6 -9.60 -13.70 -10.67
N ARG A 7 -8.93 -12.63 -10.25
CA ARG A 7 -7.89 -12.71 -9.22
C ARG A 7 -8.55 -13.33 -7.99
N GLU A 8 -8.28 -14.61 -7.71
CA GLU A 8 -8.73 -15.27 -6.49
C GLU A 8 -8.02 -14.56 -5.33
N GLY A 9 -8.78 -13.69 -4.70
CA GLY A 9 -8.28 -12.73 -3.73
C GLY A 9 -9.27 -11.60 -3.49
N SER A 10 -10.57 -11.90 -3.52
CA SER A 10 -11.54 -11.08 -2.78
C SER A 10 -11.26 -11.33 -1.30
N ARG A 11 -10.18 -10.73 -0.78
CA ARG A 11 -10.04 -10.58 0.67
C ARG A 11 -11.22 -9.71 1.10
N ASP A 12 -11.91 -10.20 2.11
CA ASP A 12 -12.56 -9.34 3.09
C ASP A 12 -11.40 -8.51 3.69
N LEU A 13 -11.06 -7.40 3.02
CA LEU A 13 -10.15 -6.42 3.59
C LEU A 13 -10.85 -6.01 4.87
N SER A 14 -10.29 -6.41 6.01
CA SER A 14 -10.73 -5.92 7.30
C SER A 14 -10.87 -4.40 7.15
N THR A 15 -12.06 -3.89 7.39
CA THR A 15 -12.48 -2.48 7.31
C THR A 15 -11.75 -1.61 8.33
N GLU A 16 -10.43 -1.77 8.45
CA GLU A 16 -9.62 -1.20 9.50
C GLU A 16 -8.80 -0.05 8.90
N SER A 17 -9.37 1.15 8.99
CA SER A 17 -8.63 2.38 8.79
C SER A 17 -7.54 2.49 9.87
N ARG A 18 -6.31 2.77 9.45
CA ARG A 18 -5.18 3.01 10.35
C ARG A 18 -5.11 4.48 10.73
N ILE A 19 -5.38 4.80 11.98
CA ILE A 19 -5.30 6.18 12.50
C ILE A 19 -3.98 6.35 13.25
N LEU A 20 -3.13 7.24 12.76
CA LEU A 20 -1.81 7.56 13.30
C LEU A 20 -1.83 8.95 13.94
N GLU A 21 -1.28 9.09 15.14
CA GLU A 21 -1.06 10.40 15.75
C GLU A 21 0.26 10.98 15.23
N LEU A 22 0.27 12.25 14.82
CA LEU A 22 1.42 12.86 14.12
C LEU A 22 2.77 12.70 14.84
N ASN A 23 2.78 12.70 16.19
CA ASN A 23 3.99 12.65 17.00
C ASN A 23 4.24 11.25 17.61
N SER A 24 3.63 10.20 17.06
CA SER A 24 3.84 8.83 17.53
C SER A 24 4.96 8.14 16.76
N ALA A 25 5.60 7.15 17.40
CA ALA A 25 6.68 6.39 16.76
C ALA A 25 6.19 5.61 15.52
N GLU A 26 4.93 5.20 15.51
CA GLU A 26 4.28 4.55 14.37
C GLU A 26 4.12 5.53 13.19
N ALA A 27 3.79 6.80 13.46
CA ALA A 27 3.73 7.82 12.43
C ALA A 27 5.12 8.13 11.84
N ASP A 28 6.17 8.13 12.65
CA ASP A 28 7.54 8.37 12.19
C ASP A 28 7.96 7.39 11.09
N GLY A 29 7.70 6.08 11.28
CA GLY A 29 8.04 5.06 10.27
C GLY A 29 7.26 5.21 8.95
N ALA A 30 5.96 5.51 9.05
CA ALA A 30 5.13 5.78 7.87
C ALA A 30 5.60 7.05 7.13
N LEU A 31 5.88 8.14 7.86
CA LEU A 31 6.33 9.40 7.30
C LEU A 31 7.71 9.28 6.65
N GLU A 32 8.66 8.59 7.29
CA GLU A 32 9.99 8.32 6.73
C GLU A 32 9.88 7.58 5.40
N THR A 33 8.98 6.59 5.33
CA THR A 33 8.69 5.83 4.11
C THR A 33 8.21 6.74 2.99
N LEU A 34 7.25 7.62 3.28
CA LEU A 34 6.55 8.48 2.32
C LEU A 34 7.29 9.76 1.91
N THR A 35 8.50 9.99 2.42
CA THR A 35 9.36 11.12 1.98
C THR A 35 9.67 11.11 0.48
N SER A 36 9.78 9.91 -0.12
CA SER A 36 10.05 9.75 -1.55
C SER A 36 8.78 9.95 -2.37
N GLU A 37 8.88 10.74 -3.46
CA GLU A 37 7.81 10.86 -4.45
C GLU A 37 7.50 9.51 -5.11
N THR A 38 8.53 8.77 -5.54
CA THR A 38 8.35 7.44 -6.14
C THR A 38 7.63 6.48 -5.19
N THR A 39 7.97 6.49 -3.89
CA THR A 39 7.25 5.67 -2.91
C THR A 39 5.76 6.02 -2.86
N ARG A 40 5.42 7.32 -2.85
CA ARG A 40 4.02 7.78 -2.85
C ARG A 40 3.28 7.41 -4.12
N THR A 41 3.94 7.49 -5.28
CA THR A 41 3.37 7.05 -6.56
C THR A 41 3.10 5.55 -6.56
N VAL A 42 4.06 4.73 -6.11
CA VAL A 42 3.90 3.27 -6.00
C VAL A 42 2.74 2.92 -5.08
N LEU A 43 2.65 3.56 -3.91
CA LEU A 43 1.54 3.35 -2.98
C LEU A 43 0.19 3.71 -3.61
N SER A 44 0.12 4.82 -4.35
CA SER A 44 -1.11 5.26 -5.02
C SER A 44 -1.59 4.23 -6.06
N ILE A 45 -0.68 3.67 -6.86
CA ILE A 45 -1.01 2.60 -7.83
C ILE A 45 -1.58 1.37 -7.12
N ILE A 46 -0.99 0.99 -5.99
CA ILE A 46 -1.43 -0.17 -5.20
C ILE A 46 -2.84 0.06 -4.61
N TYR A 47 -3.16 1.29 -4.21
CA TYR A 47 -4.50 1.67 -3.75
C TYR A 47 -5.56 1.63 -4.85
N GLU A 48 -5.21 2.00 -6.08
CA GLU A 48 -6.10 1.85 -7.24
C GLU A 48 -6.36 0.37 -7.55
N GLN A 49 -5.29 -0.44 -7.52
CA GLN A 49 -5.40 -1.87 -7.73
C GLN A 49 -4.21 -2.65 -7.14
N PRO A 50 -4.44 -3.77 -6.44
CA PRO A 50 -3.37 -4.69 -6.04
C PRO A 50 -2.53 -5.13 -7.23
N SER A 51 -1.23 -4.87 -7.19
CA SER A 51 -0.37 -4.85 -8.38
C SER A 51 0.90 -5.68 -8.23
N LEU A 52 1.39 -6.20 -9.36
CA LEU A 52 2.70 -6.84 -9.48
C LEU A 52 3.81 -5.78 -9.63
N PRO A 53 5.04 -6.05 -9.16
CA PRO A 53 6.18 -5.15 -9.37
C PRO A 53 6.43 -4.82 -10.85
N SER A 54 6.14 -5.76 -11.76
CA SER A 54 6.29 -5.51 -13.20
C SER A 54 5.21 -4.61 -13.78
N GLU A 55 4.00 -4.61 -13.20
CA GLU A 55 2.90 -3.73 -13.64
C GLU A 55 3.19 -2.30 -13.21
N ILE A 56 3.55 -2.10 -11.94
CA ILE A 56 3.99 -0.80 -11.38
C ILE A 56 5.16 -0.22 -12.19
N ARG A 57 6.16 -1.06 -12.52
CA ARG A 57 7.29 -0.66 -13.35
C ARG A 57 6.86 -0.12 -14.71
N ASP A 58 5.95 -0.83 -15.38
CA ASP A 58 5.47 -0.45 -16.71
C ASP A 58 4.68 0.87 -16.65
N GLU A 59 4.04 1.18 -15.53
CA GLU A 59 3.22 2.37 -15.33
C GLU A 59 4.05 3.64 -15.04
N ILE A 60 5.09 3.55 -14.21
CA ILE A 60 5.91 4.71 -13.80
C ILE A 60 7.25 4.82 -14.55
N ASP A 61 7.46 3.98 -15.57
CA ASP A 61 8.63 3.93 -16.44
C ASP A 61 9.98 3.96 -15.68
N THR A 62 10.17 3.00 -14.77
CA THR A 62 11.40 2.87 -13.98
C THR A 62 12.00 1.47 -14.07
N SER A 63 13.10 1.21 -13.35
CA SER A 63 13.70 -0.12 -13.30
C SER A 63 12.92 -1.03 -12.35
N LEU A 64 12.89 -2.34 -12.66
CA LEU A 64 12.24 -3.31 -11.76
C LEU A 64 12.90 -3.33 -10.37
N GLN A 65 14.22 -3.12 -10.31
CA GLN A 65 14.94 -3.03 -9.04
C GLN A 65 14.51 -1.81 -8.22
N ASN A 66 14.28 -0.67 -8.87
CA ASN A 66 13.79 0.52 -8.20
C ASN A 66 12.37 0.30 -7.64
N VAL A 67 11.49 -0.36 -8.39
CA VAL A 67 10.17 -0.76 -7.88
C VAL A 67 10.30 -1.67 -6.66
N HIS A 68 11.15 -2.70 -6.71
CA HIS A 68 11.36 -3.59 -5.56
C HIS A 68 11.88 -2.85 -4.33
N TYR A 69 12.79 -1.89 -4.51
CA TYR A 69 13.26 -1.04 -3.41
C TYR A 69 12.11 -0.28 -2.74
N HIS A 70 11.24 0.36 -3.53
CA HIS A 70 10.11 1.11 -2.99
C HIS A 70 9.04 0.21 -2.37
N LEU A 71 8.77 -0.97 -2.95
CA LEU A 71 7.86 -1.96 -2.37
C LEU A 71 8.37 -2.46 -1.02
N GLN A 72 9.65 -2.80 -0.91
CA GLN A 72 10.25 -3.23 0.35
C GLN A 72 10.13 -2.12 1.41
N LYS A 73 10.41 -0.86 1.05
CA LYS A 73 10.28 0.27 1.96
C LYS A 73 8.83 0.44 2.46
N LEU A 74 7.85 0.27 1.58
CA LEU A 74 6.42 0.34 1.92
C LEU A 74 5.99 -0.82 2.81
N GLU A 75 6.49 -2.02 2.56
CA GLU A 75 6.21 -3.22 3.36
C GLU A 75 6.82 -3.11 4.77
N GLU A 76 8.07 -2.64 4.87
CA GLU A 76 8.75 -2.34 6.14
C GLU A 76 8.04 -1.24 6.93
N GLY A 77 7.46 -0.25 6.25
CA GLY A 77 6.61 0.78 6.85
C GLY A 77 5.17 0.32 7.15
N GLU A 78 4.86 -0.96 6.92
CA GLU A 78 3.55 -1.57 7.10
C GLU A 78 2.43 -0.85 6.31
N LEU A 79 2.75 -0.26 5.16
CA LEU A 79 1.76 0.45 4.34
C LEU A 79 1.13 -0.45 3.27
N ILE A 80 1.84 -1.51 2.90
CA ILE A 80 1.38 -2.54 1.96
C ILE A 80 1.69 -3.92 2.51
N GLU A 81 1.03 -4.94 1.96
CA GLU A 81 1.29 -6.34 2.30
C GLU A 81 1.28 -7.23 1.04
N PRO A 82 2.01 -8.36 1.06
CA PRO A 82 1.90 -9.38 0.02
C PRO A 82 0.57 -10.13 0.17
N VAL A 83 -0.25 -10.13 -0.88
CA VAL A 83 -1.60 -10.75 -0.86
C VAL A 83 -1.72 -11.99 -1.75
N GLY A 84 -0.65 -12.36 -2.46
CA GLY A 84 -0.62 -13.57 -3.27
C GLY A 84 0.48 -13.55 -4.32
N THR A 85 0.40 -14.46 -5.28
CA THR A 85 1.30 -14.52 -6.44
C THR A 85 0.51 -14.52 -7.75
N SER A 86 1.11 -13.94 -8.79
CA SER A 86 0.59 -13.98 -10.16
C SER A 86 1.75 -13.99 -11.15
N TYR A 87 1.46 -14.23 -12.42
CA TYR A 87 2.46 -14.29 -13.48
C TYR A 87 2.58 -12.96 -14.22
N SER A 88 3.79 -12.46 -14.34
CA SER A 88 4.10 -11.33 -15.22
C SER A 88 3.83 -11.67 -16.70
N LYS A 89 3.80 -10.65 -17.57
CA LYS A 89 3.69 -10.81 -19.04
C LYS A 89 4.74 -11.78 -19.64
N LYS A 90 5.87 -11.98 -18.96
CA LYS A 90 6.96 -12.89 -19.37
C LYS A 90 6.85 -14.29 -18.72
N GLY A 91 5.74 -14.61 -18.07
CA GLY A 91 5.50 -15.90 -17.43
C GLY A 91 6.28 -16.13 -16.14
N ARG A 92 6.91 -15.11 -15.56
CA ARG A 92 7.59 -15.22 -14.26
C ARG A 92 6.60 -14.97 -13.14
N GLU A 93 6.52 -15.90 -12.19
CA GLU A 93 5.76 -15.75 -10.95
C GLU A 93 6.34 -14.62 -10.10
N MET A 94 5.46 -13.77 -9.59
CA MET A 94 5.81 -12.58 -8.80
C MET A 94 4.72 -12.32 -7.75
N THR A 95 5.12 -11.77 -6.61
CA THR A 95 4.22 -11.38 -5.53
C THR A 95 3.30 -10.23 -5.97
N VAL A 96 2.03 -10.31 -5.62
CA VAL A 96 1.05 -9.22 -5.72
C VAL A 96 1.01 -8.49 -4.39
N TYR A 97 1.09 -7.16 -4.44
CA TYR A 97 0.99 -6.30 -3.26
C TYR A 97 -0.34 -5.55 -3.24
N ALA A 98 -0.92 -5.38 -2.05
CA ALA A 98 -2.11 -4.58 -1.80
C ALA A 98 -1.86 -3.61 -0.63
N PRO A 99 -2.71 -2.59 -0.44
CA PRO A 99 -2.67 -1.78 0.77
C PRO A 99 -2.86 -2.65 2.00
N ALA A 100 -2.12 -2.38 3.08
CA ALA A 100 -2.31 -3.07 4.35
C ALA A 100 -3.56 -2.60 5.10
N TYR A 101 -4.08 -1.42 4.74
CA TYR A 101 -5.25 -0.77 5.33
C TYR A 101 -6.04 -0.06 4.24
N ASP A 102 -7.37 -0.02 4.37
CA ASP A 102 -8.24 0.69 3.43
C ASP A 102 -7.94 2.19 3.41
N GLU A 103 -7.58 2.74 4.58
CA GLU A 103 -7.30 4.15 4.76
C GLU A 103 -6.18 4.34 5.78
N ILE A 104 -5.34 5.36 5.57
CA ILE A 104 -4.36 5.81 6.56
C ILE A 104 -4.67 7.27 6.87
N VAL A 105 -4.97 7.56 8.13
CA VAL A 105 -5.35 8.90 8.59
C VAL A 105 -4.32 9.38 9.60
N LEU A 106 -3.63 10.47 9.25
CA LEU A 106 -2.69 11.14 10.13
C LEU A 106 -3.42 12.27 10.87
N VAL A 107 -3.44 12.20 12.20
CA VAL A 107 -4.11 13.18 13.06
C VAL A 107 -3.07 14.06 13.74
N ALA A 108 -3.14 15.36 13.45
CA ALA A 108 -2.39 16.39 14.14
C ALA A 108 -3.35 17.20 15.03
N GLY A 109 -3.22 17.08 16.34
CA GLY A 109 -4.14 17.75 17.27
C GLY A 109 -3.83 17.42 18.72
N ARG A 110 -4.73 17.82 19.62
CA ARG A 110 -4.69 17.36 21.02
C ARG A 110 -5.17 15.90 21.09
N ASP A 111 -4.88 15.19 22.16
CA ASP A 111 -5.32 13.79 22.37
C ASP A 111 -6.84 13.61 22.18
N SER A 112 -7.63 14.63 22.53
CA SER A 112 -9.08 14.66 22.31
C SER A 112 -9.48 14.59 20.83
N THR A 113 -8.64 15.10 19.92
CA THR A 113 -8.86 15.09 18.47
C THR A 113 -8.70 13.69 17.90
N TYR A 114 -7.70 12.91 18.37
CA TYR A 114 -7.55 11.51 17.96
C TYR A 114 -8.81 10.69 18.26
N HIS A 115 -9.36 10.86 19.47
CA HIS A 115 -10.57 10.15 19.89
C HIS A 115 -11.78 10.50 19.02
N GLN A 116 -11.96 11.78 18.68
CA GLN A 116 -13.04 12.23 17.80
C GLN A 116 -12.93 11.66 16.38
N VAL A 117 -11.73 11.65 15.81
CA VAL A 117 -11.50 11.07 14.47
C VAL A 117 -11.76 9.56 14.49
N LYS A 118 -11.33 8.87 15.54
CA LYS A 118 -11.56 7.44 15.73
C LYS A 118 -13.03 7.06 15.87
N GLU A 119 -13.85 7.91 16.48
CA GLU A 119 -15.30 7.72 16.54
C GLU A 119 -15.99 7.97 15.20
N PHE A 120 -15.46 8.86 14.35
CA PHE A 120 -16.05 9.22 13.06
C PHE A 120 -15.81 8.19 11.95
N ILE A 121 -14.68 7.49 11.99
CA ILE A 121 -14.26 6.54 10.94
C ILE A 121 -14.81 5.12 11.18
N ARG A 122 -15.45 4.87 12.33
CA ARG A 122 -16.05 3.57 12.70
C ARG A 122 -17.49 3.39 12.22
#